data_AF-A0A7L3W5E2-F1
#
_entry.id   AF-A0A7L3W5E2-F1
#
_cell.length_a   1.000
_cell.length_b   1.000
_cell.length_c   1.000
_cell.angle_alpha   90.00
_cell.angle_beta   90.00
_cell.angle_gamma   90.00
#
_symmetry.space_group_name_H-M   'P 1'
#
loop_
_entity.id
_entity.type
_entity.pdbx_description
1 polymer ?
#
loop_
_entity_poly.entity_id
_entity_poly.type
_entity_poly.pdbx_seq_one_letter_code
_entity_poly.pdbx_strand_id
1 'polypeptide(L)'
;GTFQLTFPVEAVIAPLARMLVYTTSPSGEVIASSADFEVESCFPNKVRLSFAPKEGLPASNTRLQLQTSPRSLCAFRAVDKSVLLMKPEDELSPSSVYDLLPLKEIRGYTFKGHYLEEENVNPCVSLDSMLLNGFVYIPISPDGEGDAYDVLKELGLKVFTSSKIHKPEICQHYTGHMMERSYSGSIPALHMLQKMDFEVMDHMVDGNPQETVRKYFPETWIWDIVSANSEGNAELDVTIPDTITEWKANTFCTSADTGFGLSPTVSLRAFQPFFVELTMPYSVVRGESFTLKATVFNYLSACIRV
;
A
#
# COMPACT_ATOMS: atom_id res chain seq x y z
N GLY A 1 -11.11 17.03 34.86
CA GLY A 1 -12.20 16.12 34.46
C GLY A 1 -11.68 15.23 33.35
N THR A 2 -12.21 14.02 33.21
CA THR A 2 -11.83 13.09 32.14
C THR A 2 -13.03 12.92 31.23
N PHE A 3 -12.85 13.20 29.94
CA PHE A 3 -13.86 12.95 28.91
C PHE A 3 -13.43 11.70 28.13
N GLN A 4 -14.27 10.66 28.14
CA GLN A 4 -14.01 9.42 27.40
C GLN A 4 -14.95 9.36 26.20
N LEU A 5 -14.38 9.20 25.01
CA LEU A 5 -15.08 9.03 23.74
C LEU A 5 -14.61 7.71 23.12
N THR A 6 -15.52 6.99 22.47
CA THR A 6 -15.22 5.71 21.82
C THR A 6 -15.66 5.77 20.38
N PHE A 7 -14.73 5.46 19.47
CA PHE A 7 -14.97 5.48 18.03
C PHE A 7 -14.64 4.11 17.42
N PRO A 8 -15.52 3.53 16.60
CA PRO A 8 -15.17 2.34 15.83
C PRO A 8 -14.16 2.72 14.74
N VAL A 9 -13.06 1.96 14.64
CA VAL A 9 -12.07 2.14 13.56
C VAL A 9 -12.50 1.30 12.36
N GLU A 10 -12.79 1.97 11.26
CA GLU A 10 -13.24 1.36 10.01
C GLU A 10 -12.22 1.56 8.89
N ALA A 11 -12.24 0.68 7.88
CA ALA A 11 -11.30 0.73 6.76
C ALA A 11 -11.38 2.03 5.94
N VAL A 12 -12.51 2.74 6.00
CA VAL A 12 -12.70 4.04 5.32
C VAL A 12 -11.88 5.17 5.93
N ILE A 13 -11.36 5.00 7.15
CA ILE A 13 -10.57 6.00 7.88
C ILE A 13 -9.06 5.82 7.59
N ALA A 14 -8.66 4.70 7.00
CA ALA A 14 -7.27 4.47 6.65
C ALA A 14 -6.79 5.44 5.55
N PRO A 15 -5.50 5.85 5.56
CA PRO A 15 -4.44 5.43 6.49
C PRO A 15 -4.27 6.36 7.71
N LEU A 16 -5.00 7.47 7.78
CA LEU A 16 -4.82 8.50 8.80
C LEU A 16 -6.16 9.00 9.30
N ALA A 17 -6.45 8.80 10.59
CA ALA A 17 -7.58 9.43 11.26
C ALA A 17 -7.14 10.75 11.89
N ARG A 18 -7.86 11.83 11.63
CA ARG A 18 -7.67 13.09 12.34
C ARG A 18 -8.88 13.44 13.17
N MET A 19 -8.66 13.73 14.44
CA MET A 19 -9.71 14.08 15.38
C MET A 19 -9.54 15.53 15.80
N LEU A 20 -10.62 16.30 15.68
CA LEU A 20 -10.74 17.66 16.22
C LEU A 20 -11.66 17.61 17.44
N VAL A 21 -11.22 18.20 18.54
CA VAL A 21 -12.06 18.49 19.70
C VAL A 21 -12.03 19.99 19.92
N TYR A 22 -13.21 20.61 20.00
CA TYR A 22 -13.32 22.03 20.30
C TYR A 22 -14.46 22.31 21.26
N THR A 23 -14.37 23.43 21.96
CA THR A 23 -15.44 23.98 22.79
C THR A 23 -15.50 25.48 22.62
N THR A 24 -16.66 26.08 22.88
CA THR A 24 -16.86 27.51 22.83
C THR A 24 -17.21 28.01 24.23
N SER A 25 -16.43 28.96 24.72
CA SER A 25 -16.67 29.59 26.02
C SER A 25 -17.87 30.54 25.95
N PRO A 26 -18.48 30.90 27.10
CA PRO A 26 -19.52 31.91 27.15
C PRO A 26 -19.08 33.30 26.67
N SER A 27 -17.78 33.60 26.66
CA SER A 27 -17.21 34.84 26.11
C SER A 27 -17.09 34.82 24.58
N GLY A 28 -17.46 33.72 23.93
CA GLY A 28 -17.39 33.51 22.48
C GLY A 28 -16.01 33.10 21.98
N GLU A 29 -15.11 32.67 22.86
CA GLU A 29 -13.77 32.18 22.51
C GLU A 29 -13.81 30.69 22.23
N VAL A 30 -13.09 30.25 21.19
CA VAL A 30 -12.98 28.83 20.84
C VAL A 30 -11.67 28.28 21.39
N ILE A 31 -11.76 27.15 22.09
CA ILE A 31 -10.61 26.36 22.50
C ILE A 31 -10.67 25.07 21.69
N ALA A 32 -9.62 24.79 20.92
CA ALA A 32 -9.55 23.64 20.04
C ALA A 32 -8.25 22.85 20.25
N SER A 33 -8.30 21.56 19.98
CA SER A 33 -7.15 20.66 19.95
C SER A 33 -7.39 19.58 18.91
N SER A 34 -6.34 19.19 18.20
CA SER A 34 -6.38 18.11 17.22
C SER A 34 -5.41 17.00 17.60
N ALA A 35 -5.67 15.79 17.09
CA ALA A 35 -4.75 14.67 17.16
C ALA A 35 -4.86 13.81 15.91
N ASP A 36 -3.70 13.34 15.46
CA ASP A 36 -3.55 12.43 14.33
C ASP A 36 -3.34 11.00 14.85
N PHE A 37 -4.04 10.04 14.26
CA PHE A 37 -3.93 8.62 14.57
C PHE A 37 -3.62 7.84 13.31
N GLU A 38 -2.49 7.17 13.28
CA GLU A 38 -2.14 6.24 12.20
C GLU A 38 -3.07 5.03 12.24
N VAL A 39 -3.73 4.78 11.12
CA VAL A 39 -4.66 3.65 10.95
C VAL A 39 -4.06 2.68 9.95
N GLU A 40 -4.09 1.40 10.28
CA GLU A 40 -3.59 0.36 9.40
C GLU A 40 -4.27 0.43 8.03
N SER A 41 -3.46 0.43 6.98
CA SER A 41 -3.90 0.41 5.58
C SER A 41 -4.65 -0.89 5.29
N CYS A 42 -5.97 -0.84 5.40
CA CYS A 42 -6.84 -2.00 5.22
C CYS A 42 -7.99 -1.67 4.26
N PHE A 43 -8.60 -2.69 3.68
CA PHE A 43 -9.65 -2.52 2.67
C PHE A 43 -11.03 -2.97 3.20
N PRO A 44 -12.13 -2.33 2.76
CA PRO A 44 -13.48 -2.74 3.14
C PRO A 44 -13.83 -4.14 2.62
N ASN A 45 -13.50 -4.46 1.37
CA ASN A 45 -13.69 -5.80 0.82
C ASN A 45 -12.67 -6.78 1.42
N LYS A 46 -13.13 -7.66 2.31
CA LYS A 46 -12.28 -8.67 2.95
C LYS A 46 -12.10 -9.86 2.03
N VAL A 47 -10.86 -10.06 1.56
CA VAL A 47 -10.51 -11.14 0.64
C VAL A 47 -9.67 -12.18 1.36
N ARG A 48 -10.07 -13.44 1.28
CA ARG A 48 -9.33 -14.59 1.84
C ARG A 48 -9.13 -15.63 0.75
N LEU A 49 -7.90 -16.07 0.62
CA LEU A 49 -7.48 -17.08 -0.35
C LEU A 49 -6.89 -18.26 0.42
N SER A 50 -7.13 -19.50 -0.03
CA SER A 50 -6.49 -20.67 0.56
C SER A 50 -6.40 -21.84 -0.41
N PHE A 51 -5.31 -22.61 -0.32
CA PHE A 51 -5.20 -23.89 -1.00
C PHE A 51 -5.76 -25.04 -0.15
N ALA A 52 -6.44 -25.97 -0.82
CA ALA A 52 -6.94 -27.21 -0.25
C ALA A 52 -6.63 -28.37 -1.20
N PRO A 53 -5.67 -29.26 -0.88
CA PRO A 53 -4.74 -29.21 0.25
C PRO A 53 -3.62 -28.16 0.10
N LYS A 54 -2.92 -27.84 1.21
CA LYS A 54 -1.77 -26.89 1.24
C LYS A 54 -0.43 -27.52 0.84
N GLU A 55 -0.39 -28.84 0.70
CA GLU A 55 0.76 -29.60 0.21
C GLU A 55 0.26 -30.67 -0.76
N GLY A 56 1.00 -30.91 -1.83
CA GLY A 56 0.65 -31.90 -2.84
C GLY A 56 1.86 -32.38 -3.63
N LEU A 57 1.67 -33.49 -4.33
CA LEU A 57 2.69 -34.01 -5.26
C LEU A 57 2.69 -33.14 -6.54
N PRO A 58 3.85 -33.02 -7.21
CA PRO A 58 3.89 -32.53 -8.58
C PRO A 58 2.86 -33.26 -9.47
N ALA A 59 2.21 -32.52 -10.38
CA ALA A 59 1.14 -33.01 -11.26
C ALA A 59 -0.14 -33.55 -10.58
N SER A 60 -0.28 -33.42 -9.25
CA SER A 60 -1.55 -33.70 -8.57
C SER A 60 -2.51 -32.51 -8.63
N ASN A 61 -3.80 -32.76 -8.36
CA ASN A 61 -4.80 -31.70 -8.35
C ASN A 61 -4.91 -31.04 -6.96
N THR A 62 -5.13 -29.74 -6.94
CA THR A 62 -5.46 -28.96 -5.75
C THR A 62 -6.55 -27.93 -6.09
N ARG A 63 -7.16 -27.38 -5.06
CA ARG A 63 -8.19 -26.36 -5.19
C ARG A 63 -7.77 -25.07 -4.53
N LEU A 64 -7.99 -23.97 -5.23
CA LEU A 64 -7.83 -22.64 -4.70
C LEU A 64 -9.21 -22.08 -4.32
N GLN A 65 -9.42 -21.86 -3.02
CA GLN A 65 -10.68 -21.39 -2.47
C GLN A 65 -10.59 -19.90 -2.14
N LEU A 66 -11.60 -19.15 -2.58
CA LEU A 66 -11.73 -17.72 -2.40
C LEU A 66 -12.99 -17.41 -1.58
N GLN A 67 -12.83 -16.52 -0.62
CA GLN A 67 -13.92 -15.87 0.10
C GLN A 67 -13.75 -14.35 0.01
N THR A 68 -14.77 -13.65 -0.46
CA THR A 68 -14.78 -12.20 -0.70
C THR A 68 -16.21 -11.64 -0.57
N SER A 69 -16.42 -10.37 -0.92
CA SER A 69 -17.76 -9.81 -1.00
C SER A 69 -18.55 -10.44 -2.16
N PRO A 70 -19.88 -10.60 -2.04
CA PRO A 70 -20.73 -11.13 -3.11
C PRO A 70 -20.46 -10.49 -4.47
N ARG A 71 -20.42 -11.32 -5.53
CA ARG A 71 -20.30 -10.86 -6.92
C ARG A 71 -19.05 -10.01 -7.21
N SER A 72 -18.00 -10.11 -6.38
CA SER A 72 -16.72 -9.46 -6.66
C SER A 72 -16.02 -10.10 -7.85
N LEU A 73 -15.30 -9.30 -8.63
CA LEU A 73 -14.38 -9.78 -9.67
C LEU A 73 -12.96 -9.83 -9.10
N CYS A 74 -12.32 -11.00 -9.15
CA CYS A 74 -11.04 -11.25 -8.50
C CYS A 74 -9.98 -11.74 -9.49
N ALA A 75 -8.79 -11.14 -9.42
CA ALA A 75 -7.64 -11.53 -10.21
C ALA A 75 -6.69 -12.38 -9.36
N PHE A 76 -6.43 -13.61 -9.79
CA PHE A 76 -5.58 -14.57 -9.11
C PHE A 76 -4.19 -14.59 -9.71
N ARG A 77 -3.18 -14.63 -8.85
CA ARG A 77 -1.78 -14.77 -9.23
C ARG A 77 -1.14 -15.85 -8.37
N ALA A 78 -0.40 -16.78 -8.98
CA ALA A 78 0.50 -17.68 -8.28
C ALA A 78 1.85 -17.77 -9.00
N VAL A 79 2.94 -17.60 -8.26
CA VAL A 79 4.32 -17.59 -8.76
C VAL A 79 5.21 -18.49 -7.91
N ASP A 80 6.29 -18.98 -8.49
CA ASP A 80 7.30 -19.74 -7.76
C ASP A 80 8.00 -18.83 -6.74
N LYS A 81 8.30 -19.35 -5.54
CA LYS A 81 9.03 -18.60 -4.49
C LYS A 81 10.37 -18.04 -4.96
N SER A 82 11.08 -18.73 -5.85
CA SER A 82 12.34 -18.26 -6.44
C SER A 82 12.18 -16.94 -7.20
N VAL A 83 11.05 -16.73 -7.89
CA VAL A 83 10.75 -15.47 -8.59
C VAL A 83 10.60 -14.32 -7.61
N LEU A 84 9.93 -14.56 -6.47
CA LEU A 84 9.77 -13.55 -5.42
C LEU A 84 11.08 -13.21 -4.71
N LEU A 85 11.99 -14.17 -4.58
CA LEU A 85 13.33 -13.92 -4.04
C LEU A 85 14.19 -13.05 -4.97
N MET A 86 13.90 -13.04 -6.27
CA MET A 86 14.64 -12.23 -7.24
C MET A 86 14.19 -10.75 -7.23
N LYS A 87 12.89 -10.49 -7.04
CA LYS A 87 12.30 -9.14 -7.03
C LYS A 87 11.15 -9.01 -6.04
N PRO A 88 11.44 -8.87 -4.73
CA PRO A 88 10.39 -8.74 -3.72
C PRO A 88 9.67 -7.39 -3.76
N GLU A 89 10.28 -6.34 -4.32
CA GLU A 89 9.73 -4.98 -4.35
C GLU A 89 8.52 -4.80 -5.29
N ASP A 90 8.28 -5.77 -6.18
CA ASP A 90 7.15 -5.77 -7.12
C ASP A 90 5.87 -6.44 -6.55
N GLU A 91 5.84 -6.80 -5.26
CA GLU A 91 4.64 -7.33 -4.62
C GLU A 91 3.63 -6.23 -4.29
N LEU A 92 2.40 -6.43 -4.75
CA LEU A 92 1.28 -5.56 -4.40
C LEU A 92 0.99 -5.68 -2.90
N SER A 93 1.21 -4.59 -2.18
CA SER A 93 0.89 -4.45 -0.76
C SER A 93 -0.27 -3.45 -0.54
N PRO A 94 -0.93 -3.46 0.63
CA PRO A 94 -1.89 -2.42 0.97
C PRO A 94 -1.27 -1.02 0.87
N SER A 95 -0.05 -0.82 1.38
CA SER A 95 0.66 0.45 1.29
C SER A 95 0.85 0.89 -0.16
N SER A 96 1.25 -0.01 -1.06
CA SER A 96 1.44 0.30 -2.47
C SER A 96 0.17 0.85 -3.13
N VAL A 97 -1.01 0.34 -2.75
CA VAL A 97 -2.31 0.81 -3.27
C VAL A 97 -2.68 2.16 -2.65
N TYR A 98 -2.57 2.31 -1.33
CA TYR A 98 -2.80 3.59 -0.66
C TYR A 98 -1.83 4.67 -1.15
N ASP A 99 -0.63 4.27 -1.59
CA ASP A 99 0.38 5.17 -2.08
C ASP A 99 0.06 5.83 -3.42
N LEU A 100 -0.83 5.20 -4.19
CA LEU A 100 -1.36 5.72 -5.46
C LEU A 100 -2.45 6.79 -5.26
N LEU A 101 -2.97 6.97 -4.05
CA LEU A 101 -3.98 7.99 -3.79
C LEU A 101 -3.38 9.40 -3.95
N PRO A 102 -3.98 10.27 -4.77
CA PRO A 102 -3.41 11.58 -5.10
C PRO A 102 -3.44 12.55 -3.91
N LEU A 103 -4.37 12.35 -2.98
CA LEU A 103 -4.54 13.16 -1.78
C LEU A 103 -4.71 12.22 -0.59
N LYS A 104 -3.62 11.94 0.11
CA LYS A 104 -3.63 11.16 1.35
C LYS A 104 -3.88 12.03 2.57
N GLU A 105 -3.46 13.29 2.47
CA GLU A 105 -3.42 14.20 3.58
C GLU A 105 -3.57 15.64 3.08
N ILE A 106 -4.45 16.40 3.74
CA ILE A 106 -4.57 17.85 3.52
C ILE A 106 -3.96 18.52 4.76
N ARG A 107 -2.95 19.36 4.59
CA ARG A 107 -2.38 20.17 5.67
C ARG A 107 -2.39 21.63 5.28
N GLY A 108 -2.94 22.49 6.14
CA GLY A 108 -3.00 23.92 5.88
C GLY A 108 -3.87 24.27 4.67
N TYR A 109 -3.61 25.44 4.11
CA TYR A 109 -4.31 25.96 2.93
C TYR A 109 -3.42 26.03 1.69
N THR A 110 -2.44 25.11 1.60
CA THR A 110 -1.58 25.00 0.42
C THR A 110 -2.17 23.96 -0.52
N PHE A 111 -2.51 24.37 -1.74
CA PHE A 111 -3.00 23.46 -2.78
C PHE A 111 -2.26 23.70 -4.08
N LYS A 112 -1.59 22.68 -4.61
CA LYS A 112 -0.81 22.74 -5.86
C LYS A 112 0.18 23.91 -5.92
N GLY A 113 0.81 24.25 -4.80
CA GLY A 113 1.76 25.37 -4.70
C GLY A 113 1.13 26.75 -4.57
N HIS A 114 -0.20 26.85 -4.56
CA HIS A 114 -0.91 28.09 -4.23
C HIS A 114 -1.19 28.16 -2.72
N TYR A 115 -0.86 29.30 -2.13
CA TYR A 115 -1.22 29.63 -0.76
C TYR A 115 -2.60 30.29 -0.76
N LEU A 116 -3.60 29.63 -0.19
CA LEU A 116 -5.01 30.04 -0.22
C LEU A 116 -5.50 30.61 1.12
N GLU A 117 -4.57 31.04 1.96
CA GLU A 117 -4.92 31.77 3.18
C GLU A 117 -5.37 33.19 2.83
N GLU A 118 -6.44 33.62 3.49
CA GLU A 118 -6.98 34.96 3.37
C GLU A 118 -6.28 35.87 4.38
N GLU A 119 -6.07 37.14 4.03
CA GLU A 119 -5.49 38.09 4.98
C GLU A 119 -6.41 38.26 6.19
N ASN A 120 -5.81 38.27 7.38
CA ASN A 120 -6.53 38.55 8.60
C ASN A 120 -6.94 40.03 8.63
N VAL A 121 -8.22 40.30 8.37
CA VAL A 121 -8.77 41.67 8.31
C VAL A 121 -9.04 42.25 9.71
N ASN A 122 -8.78 41.49 10.78
CA ASN A 122 -9.00 41.97 12.14
C ASN A 122 -7.96 43.05 12.50
N PRO A 123 -8.38 44.12 13.21
CA PRO A 123 -7.47 45.17 13.62
C PRO A 123 -6.39 44.61 14.57
N CYS A 124 -5.14 44.97 14.32
CA CYS A 124 -4.04 44.64 15.23
C CYS A 124 -4.17 45.42 16.55
N VAL A 125 -3.63 44.85 17.63
CA VAL A 125 -3.65 45.40 18.99
C VAL A 125 -2.28 46.00 19.32
N SER A 126 -2.26 47.20 19.91
CA SER A 126 -1.05 47.82 20.44
C SER A 126 -0.75 47.31 21.85
N LEU A 127 0.50 46.94 22.09
CA LEU A 127 1.00 46.53 23.41
C LEU A 127 1.41 47.76 24.23
N ASP A 128 0.46 48.65 24.50
CA ASP A 128 0.71 49.83 25.33
C ASP A 128 0.70 49.47 26.82
N SER A 129 1.62 50.04 27.60
CA SER A 129 1.66 49.80 29.05
C SER A 129 0.46 50.47 29.73
N MET A 130 -0.22 49.73 30.60
CA MET A 130 -1.43 50.20 31.29
C MET A 130 -1.15 50.48 32.76
N LEU A 131 -1.64 51.61 33.27
CA LEU A 131 -1.52 51.95 34.69
C LEU A 131 -2.84 51.63 35.40
N LEU A 132 -2.85 50.55 36.20
CA LEU A 132 -4.03 50.08 36.93
C LEU A 132 -3.71 50.03 38.41
N ASN A 133 -4.47 50.78 39.23
CA ASN A 133 -4.31 50.85 40.69
C ASN A 133 -2.88 51.15 41.17
N GLY A 134 -2.13 51.99 40.43
CA GLY A 134 -0.75 52.36 40.77
C GLY A 134 0.32 51.35 40.33
N PHE A 135 -0.07 50.25 39.70
CA PHE A 135 0.85 49.29 39.08
C PHE A 135 0.91 49.50 37.57
N VAL A 136 2.11 49.35 37.00
CA VAL A 136 2.34 49.34 35.55
C VAL A 136 2.24 47.91 35.05
N TYR A 137 1.24 47.64 34.21
CA TYR A 137 1.06 46.38 33.52
C TYR A 137 1.71 46.49 32.13
N ILE A 138 2.69 45.64 31.88
CA ILE A 138 3.34 45.50 30.58
C ILE A 138 2.72 44.26 29.92
N PRO A 139 1.96 44.41 28.83
CA PRO A 139 1.33 43.27 28.18
C PRO A 139 2.41 42.40 27.54
N ILE A 140 2.27 41.08 27.72
CA ILE A 140 3.18 40.08 27.14
C ILE A 140 2.68 39.76 25.73
N SER A 141 3.61 39.64 24.78
CA SER A 141 3.26 39.22 23.43
C SER A 141 2.76 37.76 23.44
N PRO A 142 1.62 37.44 22.77
CA PRO A 142 1.21 36.06 22.52
C PRO A 142 2.02 35.40 21.38
N ASP A 143 3.16 35.97 20.98
CA ASP A 143 4.07 35.36 20.01
C ASP A 143 4.53 33.99 20.52
N GLY A 144 4.32 32.95 19.70
CA GLY A 144 4.60 31.56 20.05
C GLY A 144 3.44 30.79 20.70
N GLU A 145 2.33 31.46 21.04
CA GLU A 145 1.09 30.78 21.42
C GLU A 145 0.32 30.36 20.15
N GLY A 146 -0.15 29.11 20.11
CA GLY A 146 -1.05 28.64 19.06
C GLY A 146 -2.49 29.08 19.35
N ASP A 147 -3.27 29.34 18.31
CA ASP A 147 -4.69 29.67 18.45
C ASP A 147 -5.60 28.56 17.87
N ALA A 148 -6.91 28.68 18.09
CA ALA A 148 -7.86 27.70 17.57
C ALA A 148 -7.91 27.71 16.04
N TYR A 149 -7.60 28.84 15.40
CA TYR A 149 -7.51 28.95 13.96
C TYR A 149 -6.36 28.11 13.38
N ASP A 150 -5.19 28.13 13.99
CA ASP A 150 -4.04 27.32 13.60
C ASP A 150 -4.38 25.82 13.61
N VAL A 151 -5.06 25.36 14.66
CA VAL A 151 -5.54 23.96 14.77
C VAL A 151 -6.49 23.59 13.63
N LEU A 152 -7.44 24.48 13.31
CA LEU A 152 -8.41 24.27 12.22
C LEU A 152 -7.72 24.32 10.84
N LYS A 153 -6.75 25.22 10.67
CA LYS A 153 -5.93 25.36 9.48
C LYS A 153 -5.07 24.13 9.24
N GLU A 154 -4.42 23.60 10.28
CA GLU A 154 -3.63 22.37 10.18
C GLU A 154 -4.46 21.19 9.67
N LEU A 155 -5.72 21.10 10.10
CA LEU A 155 -6.68 20.11 9.61
C LEU A 155 -7.17 20.35 8.18
N GLY A 156 -6.80 21.47 7.56
CA GLY A 156 -7.21 21.85 6.21
C GLY A 156 -8.65 22.36 6.12
N LEU A 157 -9.23 22.79 7.24
CA LEU A 157 -10.63 23.23 7.31
C LEU A 157 -10.70 24.76 7.26
N LYS A 158 -11.52 25.32 6.37
CA LYS A 158 -11.95 26.74 6.43
C LYS A 158 -13.23 26.84 7.24
N VAL A 159 -13.22 27.59 8.33
CA VAL A 159 -14.34 27.69 9.26
C VAL A 159 -14.92 29.10 9.26
N PHE A 160 -16.21 29.21 8.98
CA PHE A 160 -16.97 30.46 9.10
C PHE A 160 -17.67 30.48 10.44
N THR A 161 -17.29 31.41 11.32
CA THR A 161 -17.82 31.50 12.68
C THR A 161 -17.90 32.94 13.15
N SER A 162 -18.88 33.22 14.01
CA SER A 162 -18.97 34.48 14.76
C SER A 162 -18.15 34.47 16.05
N SER A 163 -17.59 33.31 16.42
CA SER A 163 -16.74 33.14 17.61
C SER A 163 -15.30 33.55 17.32
N LYS A 164 -14.57 33.92 18.38
CA LYS A 164 -13.16 34.28 18.30
C LYS A 164 -12.32 33.00 18.21
N ILE A 165 -11.70 32.80 17.06
CA ILE A 165 -10.79 31.67 16.78
C ILE A 165 -9.33 32.11 16.62
N HIS A 166 -9.10 33.38 16.27
CA HIS A 166 -7.77 33.96 16.12
C HIS A 166 -7.30 34.57 17.43
N LYS A 167 -5.99 34.45 17.69
CA LYS A 167 -5.34 35.29 18.68
C LYS A 167 -5.27 36.74 18.20
N PRO A 168 -5.15 37.72 19.13
CA PRO A 168 -4.93 39.10 18.75
C PRO A 168 -3.59 39.25 17.99
N GLU A 169 -3.65 39.80 16.78
CA GLU A 169 -2.46 40.21 16.02
C GLU A 169 -1.83 41.44 16.67
N ILE A 170 -0.52 41.45 16.91
CA ILE A 170 0.18 42.64 17.41
C ILE A 170 0.59 43.51 16.23
N CYS A 171 0.43 44.81 16.35
CA CYS A 171 0.91 45.74 15.34
C CYS A 171 2.45 45.70 15.26
N GLN A 172 3.01 45.02 14.26
CA GLN A 172 4.45 44.96 14.04
C GLN A 172 4.96 46.19 13.28
N HIS A 173 6.04 46.81 13.76
CA HIS A 173 6.83 47.80 13.01
C HIS A 173 8.05 47.11 12.39
N TYR A 174 7.93 46.63 11.14
CA TYR A 174 9.08 46.11 10.40
C TYR A 174 9.71 47.19 9.52
N THR A 175 10.98 47.50 9.80
CA THR A 175 11.91 48.11 8.83
C THR A 175 12.27 47.05 7.79
N GLY A 176 11.78 47.23 6.56
CA GLY A 176 11.91 46.27 5.47
C GLY A 176 13.36 46.06 5.02
N HIS A 177 13.87 44.84 5.16
CA HIS A 177 14.99 44.33 4.37
C HIS A 177 14.45 43.21 3.46
N MET A 178 14.21 43.56 2.20
CA MET A 178 13.83 42.62 1.15
C MET A 178 15.08 41.84 0.71
N MET A 179 14.99 40.50 0.71
CA MET A 179 16.03 39.62 0.16
C MET A 179 15.51 39.00 -1.14
N GLU A 180 16.21 39.29 -2.23
CA GLU A 180 15.86 38.96 -3.61
C GLU A 180 16.29 37.51 -3.94
N ARG A 181 15.35 36.65 -4.39
CA ARG A 181 15.63 35.26 -4.78
C ARG A 181 15.59 35.14 -6.31
N SER A 182 16.75 34.87 -6.90
CA SER A 182 16.89 34.59 -8.33
C SER A 182 16.56 33.12 -8.63
N TYR A 183 15.60 32.88 -9.54
CA TYR A 183 15.36 31.58 -10.17
C TYR A 183 16.14 31.51 -11.49
N SER A 184 16.89 30.42 -11.70
CA SER A 184 17.43 30.03 -13.01
C SER A 184 17.14 28.56 -13.23
N GLY A 185 16.34 28.25 -14.25
CA GLY A 185 16.07 26.90 -14.71
C GLY A 185 16.92 26.51 -15.92
N SER A 186 17.03 25.20 -16.17
CA SER A 186 17.33 24.65 -17.50
C SER A 186 16.99 23.16 -17.57
N ILE A 187 16.26 22.79 -18.63
CA ILE A 187 15.95 21.41 -19.10
C ILE A 187 16.94 21.04 -20.22
N PRO A 188 17.23 19.74 -20.46
CA PRO A 188 16.95 19.21 -21.81
C PRO A 188 16.17 17.90 -21.81
N ALA A 189 15.47 17.67 -22.93
CA ALA A 189 14.52 16.60 -23.19
C ALA A 189 15.09 15.48 -24.09
N LEU A 190 14.59 14.26 -23.84
CA LEU A 190 14.08 13.20 -24.74
C LEU A 190 14.92 12.45 -25.81
N HIS A 191 14.41 11.23 -26.07
CA HIS A 191 14.50 10.29 -27.22
C HIS A 191 15.56 9.16 -27.14
N MET A 192 15.32 7.89 -27.51
CA MET A 192 14.23 7.23 -28.28
C MET A 192 14.05 5.73 -27.94
N LEU A 193 12.95 5.18 -28.46
CA LEU A 193 12.36 3.84 -28.35
C LEU A 193 12.93 2.77 -29.34
N GLN A 194 12.70 1.50 -28.97
CA GLN A 194 11.95 0.44 -29.71
C GLN A 194 12.63 -0.78 -30.41
N LYS A 195 12.01 -1.96 -30.11
CA LYS A 195 11.56 -3.09 -31.00
C LYS A 195 12.62 -4.11 -31.49
N MET A 196 12.34 -5.41 -31.76
CA MET A 196 11.12 -6.24 -31.85
C MET A 196 11.46 -7.76 -31.89
N ASP A 197 10.41 -8.57 -31.69
CA ASP A 197 10.12 -10.02 -31.79
C ASP A 197 10.85 -10.96 -32.79
N PHE A 198 10.80 -12.27 -32.51
CA PHE A 198 10.37 -13.31 -33.48
C PHE A 198 9.89 -14.64 -32.84
N GLU A 199 8.87 -15.26 -33.43
CA GLU A 199 8.21 -16.54 -33.08
C GLU A 199 8.58 -17.71 -34.04
N VAL A 200 8.13 -18.94 -33.68
CA VAL A 200 7.56 -20.05 -34.52
C VAL A 200 8.31 -21.43 -34.54
N MET A 201 7.75 -22.39 -33.76
CA MET A 201 7.08 -23.69 -34.07
C MET A 201 7.78 -25.00 -34.59
N ASP A 202 7.42 -26.07 -33.85
CA ASP A 202 7.07 -27.50 -34.14
C ASP A 202 8.09 -28.60 -34.53
N HIS A 203 8.08 -29.71 -33.75
CA HIS A 203 7.61 -31.04 -34.20
C HIS A 203 7.64 -32.11 -33.07
N MET A 204 6.60 -32.96 -33.09
CA MET A 204 6.33 -34.11 -32.20
C MET A 204 7.13 -35.38 -32.59
N VAL A 205 7.19 -36.40 -31.69
CA VAL A 205 6.86 -37.83 -31.95
C VAL A 205 7.14 -38.75 -30.72
N ASP A 206 6.17 -39.65 -30.47
CA ASP A 206 6.08 -40.96 -29.76
C ASP A 206 6.95 -41.34 -28.52
N GLY A 207 6.29 -41.62 -27.39
CA GLY A 207 5.49 -42.85 -27.22
C GLY A 207 6.16 -44.16 -26.74
N ASN A 208 6.65 -44.21 -25.48
CA ASN A 208 6.60 -45.35 -24.50
C ASN A 208 7.69 -45.16 -23.41
N PRO A 209 7.58 -45.70 -22.18
CA PRO A 209 6.43 -46.20 -21.39
C PRO A 209 5.98 -45.14 -20.35
N GLN A 210 4.90 -45.37 -19.61
CA GLN A 210 4.35 -44.40 -18.65
C GLN A 210 5.22 -44.27 -17.37
N GLU A 211 6.38 -43.64 -17.52
CA GLU A 211 6.99 -42.81 -16.48
C GLU A 211 6.37 -41.42 -16.61
N THR A 212 5.83 -40.85 -15.52
CA THR A 212 5.38 -39.45 -15.53
C THR A 212 6.62 -38.55 -15.56
N VAL A 213 7.22 -38.40 -16.75
CA VAL A 213 8.32 -37.47 -17.00
C VAL A 213 7.80 -36.07 -16.74
N ARG A 214 8.38 -35.41 -15.73
CA ARG A 214 8.11 -34.02 -15.39
C ARG A 214 8.48 -33.12 -16.57
N LYS A 215 7.56 -32.27 -17.02
CA LYS A 215 7.74 -31.39 -18.19
C LYS A 215 7.28 -29.95 -17.93
N TYR A 216 6.39 -29.73 -16.98
CA TYR A 216 5.76 -28.43 -16.76
C TYR A 216 6.43 -27.66 -15.61
N PHE A 217 7.43 -26.84 -15.95
CA PHE A 217 8.22 -26.03 -15.01
C PHE A 217 8.05 -24.52 -15.27
N PRO A 218 6.86 -23.94 -15.04
CA PRO A 218 6.65 -22.52 -15.23
C PRO A 218 7.29 -21.69 -14.12
N GLU A 219 7.53 -20.40 -14.37
CA GLU A 219 7.85 -19.42 -13.31
C GLU A 219 6.57 -18.81 -12.70
N THR A 220 5.54 -18.62 -13.53
CA THR A 220 4.19 -18.16 -13.15
C THR A 220 3.18 -19.26 -13.43
N TRP A 221 2.43 -19.68 -12.40
CA TRP A 221 1.51 -20.81 -12.49
C TRP A 221 0.07 -20.38 -12.76
N ILE A 222 -0.47 -19.44 -11.98
CA ILE A 222 -1.88 -19.00 -12.08
C ILE A 222 -1.90 -17.53 -12.46
N TRP A 223 -2.72 -17.20 -13.47
CA TRP A 223 -2.98 -15.84 -13.93
C TRP A 223 -4.40 -15.74 -14.51
N ASP A 224 -5.39 -15.75 -13.62
CA ASP A 224 -6.80 -15.89 -14.00
C ASP A 224 -7.69 -14.85 -13.34
N ILE A 225 -8.87 -14.63 -13.94
CA ILE A 225 -9.90 -13.76 -13.39
C ILE A 225 -11.15 -14.60 -13.13
N VAL A 226 -11.65 -14.55 -11.90
CA VAL A 226 -12.84 -15.30 -11.47
C VAL A 226 -13.83 -14.37 -10.80
N SER A 227 -15.12 -14.56 -11.10
CA SER A 227 -16.20 -13.87 -10.40
C SER A 227 -16.68 -14.71 -9.21
N ALA A 228 -16.79 -14.07 -8.04
CA ALA A 228 -17.40 -14.68 -6.86
C ALA A 228 -18.92 -14.82 -7.03
N ASN A 229 -19.48 -15.86 -6.40
CA ASN A 229 -20.93 -16.09 -6.43
C ASN A 229 -21.69 -15.09 -5.52
N SER A 230 -23.01 -15.26 -5.39
CA SER A 230 -23.86 -14.42 -4.53
C SER A 230 -23.53 -14.50 -3.05
N GLU A 231 -22.80 -15.52 -2.61
CA GLU A 231 -22.34 -15.69 -1.23
C GLU A 231 -20.91 -15.19 -1.02
N GLY A 232 -20.24 -14.75 -2.09
CA GLY A 232 -18.85 -14.30 -2.03
C GLY A 232 -17.82 -15.42 -2.13
N ASN A 233 -18.22 -16.62 -2.54
CA ASN A 233 -17.33 -17.77 -2.67
C ASN A 233 -16.97 -18.04 -4.14
N ALA A 234 -15.74 -18.48 -4.39
CA ALA A 234 -15.33 -19.09 -5.66
C ALA A 234 -14.29 -20.18 -5.42
N GLU A 235 -14.24 -21.16 -6.31
CA GLU A 235 -13.27 -22.24 -6.27
C GLU A 235 -12.66 -22.43 -7.66
N LEU A 236 -11.35 -22.64 -7.70
CA LEU A 236 -10.61 -22.93 -8.92
C LEU A 236 -9.84 -24.24 -8.73
N ASP A 237 -10.24 -25.28 -9.45
CA ASP A 237 -9.53 -26.55 -9.51
C ASP A 237 -8.35 -26.43 -10.47
N VAL A 238 -7.14 -26.71 -9.99
CA VAL A 238 -5.88 -26.54 -10.72
C VAL A 238 -4.95 -27.73 -10.51
N THR A 239 -4.11 -28.01 -11.51
CA THR A 239 -3.06 -29.02 -11.39
C THR A 239 -1.75 -28.37 -10.97
N ILE A 240 -1.12 -28.92 -9.93
CA ILE A 240 0.16 -28.45 -9.38
C ILE A 240 1.26 -28.64 -10.42
N PRO A 241 2.10 -27.63 -10.70
CA PRO A 241 3.20 -27.79 -11.65
C PRO A 241 4.24 -28.81 -11.21
N ASP A 242 5.09 -29.22 -12.14
CA ASP A 242 6.09 -30.26 -11.88
C ASP A 242 7.28 -29.78 -11.02
N THR A 243 7.40 -28.45 -10.85
CA THR A 243 8.43 -27.82 -10.02
C THR A 243 8.22 -28.16 -8.55
N ILE A 244 9.23 -28.78 -7.93
CA ILE A 244 9.26 -29.08 -6.50
C ILE A 244 9.70 -27.83 -5.76
N THR A 245 8.73 -27.04 -5.31
CA THR A 245 8.92 -25.69 -4.79
C THR A 245 7.80 -25.31 -3.84
N GLU A 246 7.86 -24.09 -3.31
CA GLU A 246 6.73 -23.45 -2.67
C GLU A 246 6.13 -22.42 -3.64
N TRP A 247 4.87 -22.62 -4.02
CA TRP A 247 4.11 -21.67 -4.82
C TRP A 247 3.49 -20.63 -3.91
N LYS A 248 3.69 -19.35 -4.22
CA LYS A 248 3.10 -18.22 -3.50
C LYS A 248 1.97 -17.63 -4.33
N ALA A 249 0.80 -17.52 -3.74
CA ALA A 249 -0.39 -17.01 -4.41
C ALA A 249 -1.04 -15.88 -3.63
N ASN A 250 -1.55 -14.88 -4.35
CA ASN A 250 -2.38 -13.82 -3.80
C ASN A 250 -3.46 -13.42 -4.82
N THR A 251 -4.43 -12.64 -4.37
CA THR A 251 -5.49 -12.15 -5.23
C THR A 251 -5.98 -10.80 -4.75
N PHE A 252 -6.40 -9.94 -5.68
CA PHE A 252 -7.18 -8.76 -5.36
C PHE A 252 -8.56 -8.87 -6.01
N CYS A 253 -9.55 -8.30 -5.34
CA CYS A 253 -10.95 -8.33 -5.75
C CYS A 253 -11.51 -6.92 -5.83
N THR A 254 -12.45 -6.71 -6.75
CA THR A 254 -13.21 -5.47 -6.89
C THR A 254 -14.70 -5.77 -6.80
N SER A 255 -15.41 -5.00 -5.98
CA SER A 255 -16.86 -5.06 -5.81
C SER A 255 -17.45 -3.68 -6.01
N ALA A 256 -18.64 -3.61 -6.60
CA ALA A 256 -19.38 -2.37 -6.72
C ALA A 256 -19.83 -1.83 -5.35
N ASP A 257 -20.14 -2.72 -4.40
CA ASP A 257 -20.71 -2.35 -3.10
C ASP A 257 -19.62 -2.08 -2.04
N THR A 258 -18.56 -2.90 -2.04
CA THR A 258 -17.51 -2.86 -1.00
C THR A 258 -16.15 -2.38 -1.51
N GLY A 259 -16.02 -2.09 -2.80
CA GLY A 259 -14.80 -1.56 -3.40
C GLY A 259 -13.69 -2.60 -3.57
N PHE A 260 -12.46 -2.12 -3.49
CA PHE A 260 -11.24 -2.93 -3.64
C PHE A 260 -10.96 -3.77 -2.39
N GLY A 261 -10.34 -4.94 -2.56
CA GLY A 261 -9.83 -5.78 -1.49
C GLY A 261 -8.63 -6.58 -1.95
N LEU A 262 -7.70 -6.87 -1.04
CA LEU A 262 -6.47 -7.60 -1.31
C LEU A 262 -6.34 -8.76 -0.30
N SER A 263 -5.99 -9.95 -0.79
CA SER A 263 -5.72 -11.09 0.06
C SER A 263 -4.29 -11.05 0.60
N PRO A 264 -4.05 -11.61 1.79
CA PRO A 264 -2.71 -12.04 2.18
C PRO A 264 -2.15 -13.05 1.17
N THR A 265 -0.82 -13.14 1.09
CA THR A 265 -0.14 -14.17 0.30
C THR A 265 -0.24 -15.52 1.01
N VAL A 266 -0.67 -16.55 0.28
CA VAL A 266 -0.76 -17.93 0.75
C VAL A 266 0.19 -18.84 0.00
N SER A 267 0.54 -19.97 0.62
CA SER A 267 1.48 -20.93 0.07
C SER A 267 0.84 -22.26 -0.25
N LEU A 268 1.33 -22.88 -1.32
CA LEU A 268 1.19 -24.30 -1.60
C LEU A 268 2.58 -24.93 -1.72
N ARG A 269 2.82 -26.02 -1.00
CA ARG A 269 4.07 -26.78 -1.12
C ARG A 269 3.93 -27.92 -2.12
N ALA A 270 4.65 -27.85 -3.23
CA ALA A 270 4.81 -28.97 -4.15
C ALA A 270 6.03 -29.79 -3.70
N PHE A 271 5.80 -30.96 -3.12
CA PHE A 271 6.88 -31.75 -2.52
C PHE A 271 6.83 -33.21 -2.98
N GLN A 272 8.00 -33.76 -3.29
CA GLN A 272 8.18 -35.17 -3.55
C GLN A 272 9.31 -35.68 -2.64
N PRO A 273 9.13 -36.79 -1.89
CA PRO A 273 10.17 -37.28 -0.98
C PRO A 273 11.44 -37.79 -1.68
N PHE A 274 11.35 -38.19 -2.94
CA PHE A 274 12.49 -38.68 -3.72
C PHE A 274 12.47 -38.05 -5.11
N PHE A 275 13.53 -37.31 -5.46
CA PHE A 275 13.63 -36.62 -6.75
C PHE A 275 15.07 -36.35 -7.16
N VAL A 276 15.24 -36.02 -8.44
CA VAL A 276 16.51 -35.58 -9.02
C VAL A 276 16.40 -34.10 -9.42
N GLU A 277 17.42 -33.33 -9.07
CA GLU A 277 17.57 -31.92 -9.45
C GLU A 277 18.78 -31.75 -10.37
N LEU A 278 18.61 -31.01 -11.47
CA LEU A 278 19.66 -30.75 -12.45
C LEU A 278 20.18 -29.32 -12.27
N THR A 279 21.49 -29.17 -12.07
CA THR A 279 22.15 -27.85 -12.08
C THR A 279 22.50 -27.48 -13.52
N MET A 280 21.64 -26.68 -14.16
CA MET A 280 21.82 -26.23 -15.53
C MET A 280 22.27 -24.76 -15.58
N PRO A 281 23.26 -24.42 -16.43
CA PRO A 281 23.56 -23.02 -16.72
C PRO A 281 22.43 -22.41 -17.56
N TYR A 282 22.30 -21.07 -17.51
CA TYR A 282 21.32 -20.34 -18.33
C TYR A 282 21.54 -20.54 -19.83
N SER A 283 22.81 -20.61 -20.26
CA SER A 283 23.19 -20.81 -21.67
C SER A 283 24.50 -21.59 -21.79
N VAL A 284 24.70 -22.25 -22.94
CA VAL A 284 25.93 -22.96 -23.29
C VAL A 284 26.41 -22.56 -24.68
N VAL A 285 27.72 -22.61 -24.91
CA VAL A 285 28.32 -22.29 -26.22
C VAL A 285 28.31 -23.53 -27.12
N ARG A 286 27.79 -23.39 -28.34
CA ARG A 286 27.79 -24.48 -29.32
C ARG A 286 29.22 -24.89 -29.66
N GLY A 287 29.52 -26.18 -29.55
CA GLY A 287 30.83 -26.74 -29.85
C GLY A 287 31.77 -26.83 -28.65
N GLU A 288 31.36 -26.30 -27.48
CA GLU A 288 32.11 -26.42 -26.24
C GLU A 288 31.54 -27.52 -25.33
N SER A 289 32.42 -28.10 -24.51
CA SER A 289 32.03 -29.05 -23.47
C SER A 289 31.62 -28.31 -22.20
N PHE A 290 30.51 -28.73 -21.59
CA PHE A 290 30.09 -28.23 -20.28
C PHE A 290 29.79 -29.40 -19.33
N THR A 291 29.83 -29.14 -18.03
CA THR A 291 29.55 -30.14 -16.99
C THR A 291 28.12 -29.99 -16.50
N LEU A 292 27.26 -30.97 -16.81
CA LEU A 292 25.93 -31.08 -16.23
C LEU A 292 26.00 -31.87 -14.92
N LYS A 293 25.49 -31.32 -13.82
CA LYS A 293 25.41 -32.00 -12.52
C LYS A 293 23.98 -32.38 -12.20
N ALA A 294 23.78 -33.61 -11.75
CA ALA A 294 22.52 -34.11 -11.23
C ALA A 294 22.68 -34.46 -9.75
N THR A 295 21.78 -33.97 -8.91
CA THR A 295 21.75 -34.27 -7.47
C THR A 295 20.52 -35.09 -7.16
N VAL A 296 20.70 -36.20 -6.47
CA VAL A 296 19.60 -37.09 -6.04
C VAL A 296 19.27 -36.78 -4.59
N PHE A 297 18.02 -36.42 -4.31
CA PHE A 297 17.51 -36.18 -2.98
C PHE A 297 16.63 -37.35 -2.52
N ASN A 298 16.88 -37.83 -1.31
CA ASN A 298 16.05 -38.84 -0.65
C ASN A 298 15.66 -38.38 0.76
N TYR A 299 14.39 -38.04 0.92
CA TYR A 299 13.72 -37.68 2.17
C TYR A 299 12.83 -38.83 2.71
N LEU A 300 12.89 -40.02 2.10
CA LEU A 300 12.23 -41.21 2.65
C LEU A 300 12.96 -41.67 3.91
N SER A 301 12.22 -42.28 4.85
CA SER A 301 12.82 -42.90 6.03
C SER A 301 13.62 -44.16 5.70
N ALA A 302 13.36 -44.78 4.54
CA ALA A 302 14.04 -45.99 4.09
C ALA A 302 15.31 -45.67 3.30
N CYS A 303 16.36 -46.47 3.54
CA CYS A 303 17.57 -46.45 2.74
C CYS A 303 17.29 -47.12 1.39
N ILE A 304 17.67 -46.44 0.31
CA ILE A 304 17.52 -46.91 -1.07
C ILE A 304 18.88 -46.88 -1.76
N ARG A 305 19.08 -47.77 -2.73
CA ARG A 305 20.24 -47.79 -3.62
C ARG A 305 19.77 -47.33 -4.99
N VAL A 306 20.23 -46.15 -5.41
CA VAL A 306 19.93 -45.49 -6.70
C VAL A 306 21.05 -45.76 -7.68
#